data_AF-A0A832U632-F1
#
_entry.id   AF-A0A832U632-F1
#
_cell.length_a   1.000
_cell.length_b   1.000
_cell.length_c   1.000
_cell.angle_alpha   90.00
_cell.angle_beta   90.00
_cell.angle_gamma   90.00
#
_symmetry.space_group_name_H-M   'P 1'
#
loop_
_entity.id
_entity.type
_entity.pdbx_description
1 polymer ?
#
loop_
_entity_poly.entity_id
_entity_poly.type
_entity_poly.pdbx_seq_one_letter_code
_entity_poly.pdbx_strand_id
1 'polypeptide(L)' 'MLGLFPFDDKNEFKKRSWVIVSNEKYNLNHNTVIAIPITSKIRNFEDGIIIDDFDLEEGHLVKKSEICRSKYLLSTNL' A
#
# COMPACT_ATOMS: atom_id res chain seq x y z
N MET A 1 7.46 -4.75 -4.09
CA MET A 1 7.78 -5.03 -2.67
C MET A 1 6.49 -5.34 -1.92
N LEU A 2 6.48 -6.29 -0.98
CA LEU A 2 5.27 -6.63 -0.18
C LEU A 2 5.47 -6.23 1.27
N GLY A 3 4.50 -5.53 1.86
CA GLY A 3 4.45 -5.16 3.27
C GLY A 3 3.43 -5.98 4.04
N LEU A 4 3.62 -6.16 5.34
CA LEU A 4 2.66 -6.84 6.21
C LEU A 4 1.65 -5.81 6.75
N PHE A 5 0.38 -5.96 6.39
CA PHE A 5 -0.69 -5.06 6.81
C PHE A 5 -1.79 -5.79 7.56
N PRO A 6 -2.43 -5.15 8.55
CA PRO A 6 -3.61 -5.73 9.18
C PRO A 6 -4.71 -5.95 8.15
N PHE A 7 -5.41 -7.07 8.28
CA PHE A 7 -6.65 -7.35 7.59
C PHE A 7 -7.78 -6.50 8.18
N ASP A 8 -8.96 -6.50 7.57
CA ASP A 8 -10.05 -5.60 7.98
C ASP A 8 -10.47 -5.81 9.44
N ASP A 9 -10.37 -7.04 9.92
CA ASP A 9 -10.69 -7.44 11.30
C ASP A 9 -9.60 -7.03 12.30
N LYS A 10 -8.46 -6.53 11.83
CA LYS A 10 -7.24 -6.19 12.60
C LYS A 10 -6.67 -7.35 13.43
N ASN A 11 -7.19 -8.55 13.27
CA ASN A 11 -6.76 -9.75 13.98
C ASN A 11 -5.82 -10.59 13.12
N GLU A 12 -5.99 -10.53 11.80
CA GLU A 12 -5.09 -11.15 10.83
C GLU A 12 -4.16 -10.11 10.18
N PHE A 13 -3.01 -10.56 9.70
CA PHE A 13 -2.13 -9.77 8.85
C PHE A 13 -1.95 -10.44 7.49
N LYS A 14 -1.90 -9.65 6.42
CA LYS A 14 -1.65 -10.15 5.05
C LYS A 14 -0.51 -9.39 4.40
N LYS A 15 0.33 -10.11 3.66
CA LYS A 15 1.33 -9.50 2.77
C LYS A 15 0.61 -8.89 1.58
N ARG A 16 0.81 -7.59 1.34
CA ARG A 16 0.14 -6.85 0.27
C ARG A 16 1.13 -5.90 -0.43
N SER A 17 0.87 -5.62 -1.70
CA SER A 17 1.45 -4.47 -2.38
C SER A 17 0.99 -3.17 -1.71
N TRP A 18 1.77 -2.11 -1.87
CA TRP A 18 1.54 -0.85 -1.15
C TRP A 18 2.19 0.32 -1.86
N VAL A 19 1.65 1.52 -1.59
CA VAL A 19 2.15 2.80 -2.08
C VAL A 19 2.86 3.52 -0.93
N ILE A 20 4.07 4.02 -1.18
CA ILE A 20 4.78 4.89 -0.24
C ILE A 20 4.27 6.32 -0.46
N VAL A 21 3.79 6.96 0.61
CA VAL A 21 3.26 8.34 0.57
C VAL A 21 4.09 9.31 1.42
N SER A 22 5.07 8.82 2.18
CA SER A 22 6.05 9.67 2.85
C SER A 22 7.05 10.25 1.84
N ASN A 23 7.45 11.50 2.08
CA ASN A 23 8.40 12.19 1.21
C ASN A 23 9.82 11.61 1.35
N GLU A 24 10.66 11.90 0.34
CA GLU A 24 12.03 11.42 0.26
C GLU A 24 12.88 11.82 1.48
N LYS A 25 12.76 13.07 1.94
CA LYS A 25 13.49 13.52 3.13
C LYS A 25 13.17 12.65 4.35
N TYR A 26 11.92 12.25 4.55
CA TYR A 26 11.55 11.34 5.62
C TYR A 26 12.18 9.96 5.40
N ASN A 27 12.02 9.40 4.20
CA ASN A 27 12.45 8.05 3.84
C ASN A 27 13.99 7.87 3.95
N LEU A 28 14.77 8.92 3.68
CA LEU A 28 16.23 8.90 3.80
C LEU A 28 16.74 8.97 5.24
N ASN A 29 15.93 9.49 6.17
CA ASN A 29 16.35 9.76 7.55
C ASN A 29 15.74 8.78 8.57
N HIS A 30 14.89 7.84 8.13
CA HIS A 30 14.20 6.89 9.02
C HIS A 30 14.21 5.49 8.43
N ASN A 31 14.27 4.48 9.29
CA ASN A 31 14.10 3.07 8.90
C ASN A 31 12.62 2.67 8.79
N THR A 32 11.78 3.65 8.49
CA THR A 32 10.33 3.50 8.39
C THR A 32 9.81 4.37 7.27
N VAL A 33 8.70 3.97 6.68
CA VAL A 33 7.99 4.73 5.65
C VAL A 33 6.49 4.76 5.94
N ILE A 34 5.81 5.79 5.46
CA ILE A 34 4.35 5.87 5.52
C ILE A 34 3.79 5.23 4.25
N ALA A 35 2.97 4.21 4.46
CA ALA A 35 2.52 3.28 3.45
C ALA A 35 1.00 3.19 3.41
N ILE A 36 0.45 2.96 2.22
CA ILE A 36 -0.96 2.64 2.02
C ILE A 36 -1.06 1.30 1.31
N PRO A 37 -1.77 0.29 1.86
CA PRO A 37 -1.92 -0.99 1.19
C PRO A 37 -2.82 -0.88 -0.04
N ILE A 38 -2.51 -1.72 -1.03
CA ILE A 38 -3.34 -1.92 -2.23
C ILE A 38 -4.15 -3.22 -2.04
N THR A 39 -5.40 -3.23 -2.51
CA THR A 39 -6.24 -4.43 -2.51
C THR A 39 -6.89 -4.67 -3.87
N SER A 40 -6.88 -5.92 -4.34
CA SER A 40 -7.63 -6.31 -5.55
C SER A 40 -9.12 -6.53 -5.27
N LYS A 41 -9.56 -6.42 -4.01
CA LYS A 41 -10.98 -6.45 -3.64
C LYS A 41 -11.50 -5.03 -3.66
N ILE A 42 -12.03 -4.61 -4.80
CA ILE A 42 -12.61 -3.28 -5.00
C ILE A 42 -13.82 -3.11 -4.07
N ARG A 43 -13.78 -2.08 -3.24
CA ARG A 43 -14.79 -1.72 -2.24
C ARG A 43 -15.41 -0.36 -2.53
N ASN A 44 -14.80 0.44 -3.40
CA ASN A 44 -15.24 1.81 -3.70
C ASN A 44 -15.27 2.66 -2.42
N PHE A 45 -14.12 2.74 -1.74
CA PHE A 45 -13.94 3.67 -0.65
C PHE A 45 -14.17 5.11 -1.14
N GLU A 46 -14.73 5.97 -0.27
CA GLU A 46 -15.03 7.37 -0.59
C GLU A 46 -13.80 8.13 -1.13
N ASP A 47 -12.63 7.89 -0.54
CA ASP A 47 -11.32 8.41 -0.98
C ASP A 47 -10.43 7.32 -1.61
N GLY A 48 -11.05 6.25 -2.11
CA GLY A 48 -10.35 5.15 -2.77
C GLY A 48 -9.91 5.55 -4.16
N ILE A 49 -8.68 5.18 -4.53
CA ILE A 49 -8.18 5.35 -5.89
C ILE A 49 -8.12 3.99 -6.55
N ILE A 50 -8.90 3.83 -7.63
CA ILE A 50 -8.84 2.65 -8.47
C ILE A 50 -7.60 2.77 -9.36
N ILE A 51 -6.80 1.71 -9.39
CA ILE A 51 -5.61 1.58 -10.23
C ILE A 51 -5.64 0.26 -10.98
N ASP A 52 -5.10 0.25 -12.19
CA ASP A 52 -4.77 -0.97 -12.91
C ASP A 52 -3.34 -0.97 -13.43
N ASP A 53 -3.01 -1.96 -14.25
CA ASP A 53 -1.64 -2.18 -14.71
C ASP A 53 -1.12 -1.04 -15.61
N PHE A 54 -2.02 -0.34 -16.31
CA PHE A 54 -1.65 0.75 -17.21
C PHE A 54 -1.32 2.05 -16.47
N ASP A 55 -1.67 2.15 -15.19
CA ASP A 55 -1.35 3.29 -14.35
C ASP A 55 0.09 3.24 -13.79
N LEU A 56 0.83 2.16 -14.05
CA LEU A 56 2.18 1.96 -13.55
C LEU A 56 3.23 2.34 -14.60
N GLU A 57 4.16 3.22 -14.24
CA GLU A 57 5.36 3.49 -15.05
C GLU A 57 6.32 2.30 -15.05
N GLU A 58 6.43 1.61 -13.90
CA GLU A 58 7.26 0.43 -13.71
C GLU A 58 6.54 -0.65 -12.88
N GLY A 59 6.83 -1.91 -13.18
CA GLY A 59 6.27 -3.07 -12.48
C GLY A 59 5.04 -3.66 -13.16
N HIS A 60 4.28 -4.48 -12.43
CA HIS A 60 3.07 -5.12 -12.93
C HIS A 60 2.03 -5.33 -11.81
N LEU A 61 0.77 -5.03 -12.11
CA LEU A 61 -0.39 -5.28 -11.26
C LEU A 61 -1.24 -6.40 -11.87
N VAL A 62 -1.20 -7.58 -11.25
CA VAL A 62 -1.91 -8.78 -11.73
C VAL A 62 -3.43 -8.60 -11.85
N LYS A 63 -4.02 -7.69 -11.06
CA LYS A 63 -5.46 -7.42 -11.05
C LYS A 63 -5.71 -5.94 -10.79
N LYS A 64 -6.72 -5.38 -11.46
CA LYS A 64 -7.30 -4.07 -11.08
C LYS A 64 -7.52 -4.03 -9.58
N SER A 65 -7.03 -2.97 -8.95
CA SER A 65 -6.95 -2.83 -7.51
C SER A 65 -7.40 -1.45 -7.05
N GLU A 66 -7.53 -1.31 -5.74
CA GLU A 66 -7.89 -0.07 -5.07
C GLU A 66 -6.85 0.24 -3.99
N ILE A 67 -6.41 1.49 -3.95
CA ILE A 67 -5.58 2.03 -2.87
C ILE A 67 -6.49 2.23 -1.65
N CYS A 68 -6.15 1.60 -0.52
CA CYS A 68 -6.98 1.64 0.69
C CYS A 68 -6.96 3.03 1.35
N ARG A 69 -7.95 3.34 2.20
CA ARG A 69 -7.98 4.61 2.94
C ARG A 69 -6.97 4.73 4.09
N SER A 70 -6.48 3.60 4.60
CA SER A 70 -5.69 3.56 5.84
C SER A 70 -4.19 3.69 5.58
N LYS A 71 -3.54 4.59 6.33
CA LYS A 71 -2.08 4.78 6.31
C LYS A 71 -1.43 4.02 7.47
N TYR A 72 -0.27 3.45 7.22
CA TYR A 72 0.50 2.69 8.20
C TYR A 72 1.97 3.11 8.18
N LEU A 73 2.60 3.10 9.34
CA LEU A 73 4.05 3.22 9.46
C LEU A 73 4.65 1.81 9.31
N LEU A 74 5.45 1.59 8.27
CA LEU A 74 6.10 0.31 8.01
C LEU A 74 7.60 0.41 8.26
N SER A 75 8.15 -0.55 8.99
CA SER A 75 9.61 -0.76 9.07
C SER A 75 10.15 -1.17 7.71
N THR A 76 11.23 -0.51 7.27
CA THR A 76 11.99 -0.87 6.07
C THR A 76 13.16 -1.79 6.36
N ASN A 77 13.45 -2.06 7.65
CA ASN A 77 14.35 -3.12 8.05
C ASN A 77 13.61 -4.46 7.82
N LEU A 78 13.90 -5.10 6.68
CA LEU A 78 13.49 -6.47 6.35
C LEU A 78 14.53 -7.48 6.85
#